data_AF-A0A1R3RTW2-F1
#
_entry.id   AF-A0A1R3RTW2-F1
#
_cell.length_a   1.000
_cell.length_b   1.000
_cell.length_c   1.000
_cell.angle_alpha   90.00
_cell.angle_beta   90.00
_cell.angle_gamma   90.00
#
_symmetry.space_group_name_H-M   'P 1'
#
loop_
_entity.id
_entity.type
_entity.pdbx_description
1 polymer ?
#
loop_
_entity_poly.entity_id
_entity_poly.type
_entity_poly.pdbx_seq_one_letter_code
_entity_poly.pdbx_strand_id
1 'polypeptide(L)'
;MARLWTGAILLWSIPAVTAVASSSVFSSSLISQSVFDGENFLKYDGVRGPYVDRVSYGVSRDTPAQCSVDQVIMVKRHGERYPALGEGASIEQALKKINSTIAGNYSGDLAFLENWTYFVPSDCYEAETWTGPYAGLTDAYNHGKEYRQRYGHLWDGGSVLPIFTADFQRVIETAQKFGEGFFGNDSYSTKAALNIISESSSQGADSLTPTCHKQDDNAQKICNSMPYYLPQFDAAANRLNAQYQGLNLNWTDVVSLMLMTAYELNTRSSSDWIDVFTTDEWISFSHIWNINFYYCSGPGNSYMRAVGALYINATLTLLNQGPSSNSLFFNFAHDSNITPIITALGIATPPTDLPPDRVAFNSPWKIEDIVPMGGRLTIERLNCTDSAIAPTGSFVRLVLNEAVVPLQDCQNGPGYSCPLANYTEFVRGLPSFVSECEVPAEEPQYLNFWWNYTTSTADNYRNGTRLYAEDAGFASNNGVKEEQEAEEMDLNKRKKCEGGKAGHKGMERKRKKGKKAYCQKKQRRK
;
A
#
# COMPACT_ATOMS: atom_id res chain seq x y z
N MET A 1 -1.84 57.98 62.83
CA MET A 1 -0.74 57.41 62.04
C MET A 1 -1.21 56.12 61.39
N ALA A 2 -0.67 55.82 60.21
CA ALA A 2 -0.91 54.65 59.34
C ALA A 2 -2.09 54.77 58.35
N ARG A 3 -1.67 54.95 57.08
CA ARG A 3 -2.43 54.86 55.83
C ARG A 3 -2.80 53.40 55.57
N LEU A 4 -3.97 53.16 54.99
CA LEU A 4 -4.23 51.96 54.18
C LEU A 4 -4.82 52.41 52.84
N TRP A 5 -4.05 52.14 51.80
CA TRP A 5 -4.43 52.23 50.40
C TRP A 5 -5.22 50.97 50.03
N THR A 6 -6.37 51.13 49.40
CA THR A 6 -6.94 50.10 48.52
C THR A 6 -7.45 50.78 47.26
N GLY A 7 -6.64 50.67 46.20
CA GLY A 7 -6.97 51.15 44.87
C GLY A 7 -7.99 50.23 44.20
N ALA A 8 -8.98 50.84 43.57
CA ALA A 8 -9.91 50.18 42.68
C ALA A 8 -9.20 49.86 41.35
N ILE A 9 -9.07 48.58 41.01
CA ILE A 9 -8.65 48.14 39.68
C ILE A 9 -9.93 47.89 38.88
N LEU A 10 -10.23 48.78 37.94
CA LEU A 10 -11.23 48.57 36.91
C LEU A 10 -10.72 47.50 35.93
N LEU A 11 -11.37 46.33 35.94
CA LEU A 11 -11.26 45.32 34.88
C LEU A 11 -11.89 45.88 33.60
N TRP A 12 -11.06 46.25 32.63
CA TRP A 12 -11.50 46.42 31.24
C TRP A 12 -11.65 45.03 30.63
N SER A 13 -12.89 44.62 30.37
CA SER A 13 -13.23 43.50 29.52
C SER A 13 -12.84 43.83 28.08
N ILE A 14 -11.75 43.23 27.59
CA ILE A 14 -11.45 43.19 26.16
C ILE A 14 -12.40 42.14 25.57
N PRO A 15 -13.33 42.49 24.65
CA PRO A 15 -14.06 41.48 23.91
C PRO A 15 -13.04 40.71 23.08
N ALA A 16 -13.00 39.39 23.22
CA ALA A 16 -12.33 38.53 22.27
C ALA A 16 -12.98 38.78 20.90
N VAL A 17 -12.32 39.61 20.09
CA VAL A 17 -12.64 39.73 18.67
C VAL A 17 -12.30 38.38 18.09
N THR A 18 -13.33 37.57 17.86
CA THR A 18 -13.25 36.47 16.92
C THR A 18 -12.73 37.07 15.62
N ALA A 19 -11.49 36.79 15.28
CA ALA A 19 -10.98 37.03 13.95
C ALA A 19 -11.75 36.09 13.02
N VAL A 20 -12.93 36.53 12.58
CA VAL A 20 -13.59 35.97 11.42
C VAL A 20 -12.65 36.29 10.28
N ALA A 21 -11.83 35.32 9.89
CA ALA A 21 -11.07 35.38 8.66
C ALA A 21 -12.07 35.66 7.55
N SER A 22 -12.15 36.94 7.17
CA SER A 22 -13.03 37.41 6.12
C SER A 22 -12.39 36.93 4.83
N SER A 23 -12.70 35.70 4.42
CA SER A 23 -12.31 35.22 3.12
C SER A 23 -13.12 36.05 2.12
N SER A 24 -12.48 37.06 1.54
CA SER A 24 -13.03 37.90 0.48
C SER A 24 -13.11 37.11 -0.82
N VAL A 25 -13.83 36.00 -0.81
CA VAL A 25 -14.09 35.17 -1.98
C VAL A 25 -15.38 35.65 -2.60
N PHE A 26 -15.29 36.23 -3.80
CA PHE A 26 -16.46 36.61 -4.57
C PHE A 26 -17.30 35.35 -4.85
N SER A 27 -18.48 35.26 -4.21
CA SER A 27 -19.43 34.14 -4.29
C SER A 27 -19.92 33.82 -5.73
N SER A 28 -19.52 34.60 -6.72
CA SER A 28 -19.93 34.47 -8.13
C SER A 28 -18.81 34.01 -9.08
N SER A 29 -17.61 33.70 -8.59
CA SER A 29 -16.54 33.17 -9.45
C SER A 29 -16.77 31.68 -9.76
N LEU A 30 -16.68 31.30 -11.03
CA LEU A 30 -16.66 29.89 -11.47
C LEU A 30 -15.32 29.19 -11.15
N ILE A 31 -14.33 29.94 -10.67
CA ILE A 31 -13.00 29.45 -10.31
C ILE A 31 -12.79 29.68 -8.82
N SER A 32 -12.55 28.60 -8.08
CA SER A 32 -12.16 28.66 -6.66
C SER A 32 -10.79 29.32 -6.52
N GLN A 33 -10.65 30.22 -5.55
CA GLN A 33 -9.34 30.76 -5.14
C GLN A 33 -8.69 29.92 -4.02
N SER A 34 -9.42 28.96 -3.46
CA SER A 34 -8.94 28.07 -2.42
C SER A 34 -8.56 26.71 -3.00
N VAL A 35 -7.42 26.18 -2.55
CA VAL A 35 -6.89 24.85 -2.89
C VAL A 35 -6.77 24.07 -1.59
N PHE A 36 -7.45 22.92 -1.50
CA PHE A 36 -7.55 22.13 -0.27
C PHE A 36 -6.89 20.75 -0.39
N ASP A 37 -6.17 20.47 -1.49
CA ASP A 37 -5.53 19.16 -1.71
C ASP A 37 -4.51 18.82 -0.61
N GLY A 38 -3.83 19.84 -0.06
CA GLY A 38 -2.92 19.70 1.07
C GLY A 38 -3.61 19.55 2.43
N GLU A 39 -4.93 19.63 2.51
CA GLU A 39 -5.69 19.34 3.73
C GLU A 39 -6.23 17.91 3.74
N ASN A 40 -6.05 17.15 2.64
CA ASN A 40 -6.45 15.76 2.58
C ASN A 40 -5.53 14.90 3.46
N PHE A 41 -6.10 14.34 4.54
CA PHE A 41 -5.40 13.45 5.47
C PHE A 41 -4.65 12.30 4.78
N LEU A 42 -5.17 11.76 3.68
CA LEU A 42 -4.54 10.67 2.93
C LEU A 42 -3.18 11.05 2.33
N LYS A 43 -2.83 12.35 2.31
CA LYS A 43 -1.48 12.81 1.95
C LYS A 43 -0.47 12.70 3.09
N TYR A 44 -0.89 12.26 4.26
CA TYR A 44 -0.07 12.22 5.46
C TYR A 44 -0.09 10.87 6.21
N ASP A 45 -0.78 9.87 5.66
CA ASP A 45 -1.02 8.56 6.30
C ASP A 45 0.12 7.53 6.13
N GLY A 46 1.24 7.94 5.54
CA GLY A 46 2.42 7.10 5.41
C GLY A 46 2.25 5.88 4.50
N VAL A 47 1.36 5.93 3.49
CA VAL A 47 1.03 4.84 2.54
C VAL A 47 0.50 3.56 3.16
N ARG A 48 -0.06 3.69 4.37
CA ARG A 48 -0.72 2.61 5.10
C ARG A 48 -2.23 2.72 5.12
N GLY A 49 -2.75 3.91 4.82
CA GLY A 49 -4.17 4.12 4.60
C GLY A 49 -4.59 4.03 3.12
N PRO A 50 -5.82 4.47 2.83
CA PRO A 50 -6.48 4.28 1.54
C PRO A 50 -5.74 4.83 0.31
N TYR A 51 -6.14 4.32 -0.86
CA TYR A 51 -5.78 4.88 -2.16
C TYR A 51 -6.12 6.38 -2.22
N VAL A 52 -5.21 7.16 -2.79
CA VAL A 52 -5.42 8.57 -3.11
C VAL A 52 -4.79 8.88 -4.46
N ASP A 53 -5.50 9.64 -5.30
CA ASP A 53 -4.95 10.11 -6.58
C ASP A 53 -3.70 10.95 -6.34
N ARG A 54 -2.72 10.80 -7.23
CA ARG A 54 -1.52 11.65 -7.23
C ARG A 54 -1.92 13.09 -7.54
N VAL A 55 -1.21 14.05 -6.91
CA VAL A 55 -1.35 15.47 -7.26
C VAL A 55 -1.02 15.68 -8.75
N SER A 56 -2.00 16.16 -9.52
CA SER A 56 -1.87 16.37 -10.96
C SER A 56 -1.05 17.62 -11.30
N TYR A 57 -0.27 17.56 -12.37
CA TYR A 57 0.38 18.73 -12.96
C TYR A 57 -0.58 19.58 -13.83
N GLY A 58 -1.86 19.22 -13.88
CA GLY A 58 -2.87 19.85 -14.74
C GLY A 58 -2.93 19.29 -16.17
N VAL A 59 -2.13 18.27 -16.48
CA VAL A 59 -2.21 17.55 -17.75
C VAL A 59 -3.47 16.67 -17.76
N SER A 60 -4.27 16.78 -18.82
CA SER A 60 -5.50 16.00 -18.94
C SER A 60 -5.22 14.49 -18.93
N ARG A 61 -6.01 13.77 -18.14
CA ARG A 61 -5.99 12.30 -18.05
C ARG A 61 -6.52 11.64 -19.33
N ASP A 62 -7.39 12.32 -20.06
CA ASP A 62 -8.00 11.78 -21.28
C ASP A 62 -7.00 11.67 -22.41
N THR A 63 -7.27 10.75 -23.34
CA THR A 63 -6.46 10.57 -24.54
C THR A 63 -6.41 11.90 -25.32
N PRO A 64 -5.22 12.40 -25.72
CA PRO A 64 -5.14 13.63 -26.49
C PRO A 64 -5.94 13.56 -27.79
N ALA A 65 -6.42 14.70 -28.26
CA ALA A 65 -7.04 14.79 -29.58
C ALA A 65 -6.09 14.21 -30.65
N GLN A 66 -6.67 13.59 -31.69
CA GLN A 66 -5.93 12.92 -32.78
C GLN A 66 -5.12 11.68 -32.37
N CYS A 67 -5.25 11.23 -31.12
CA CYS A 67 -4.64 10.00 -30.61
C CYS A 67 -5.69 8.95 -30.21
N SER A 68 -5.28 7.69 -30.23
CA SER A 68 -5.98 6.58 -29.60
C SER A 68 -4.99 5.78 -28.76
N VAL A 69 -5.40 5.35 -27.56
CA VAL A 69 -4.62 4.34 -26.81
C VAL A 69 -4.77 3.02 -27.54
N ASP A 70 -3.67 2.40 -27.96
CA ASP A 70 -3.64 1.11 -28.64
C ASP A 70 -3.05 -0.03 -27.80
N GLN A 71 -2.33 0.28 -26.71
CA GLN A 71 -1.81 -0.71 -25.77
C GLN A 71 -1.68 -0.14 -24.35
N VAL A 72 -1.90 -0.97 -23.32
CA VAL A 72 -1.81 -0.61 -21.90
C VAL A 72 -1.01 -1.66 -21.13
N ILE A 73 -0.05 -1.19 -20.33
CA ILE A 73 0.72 -2.00 -19.38
C ILE A 73 0.58 -1.36 -18.00
N MET A 74 -0.04 -2.07 -17.06
CA MET A 74 -0.27 -1.62 -15.69
C MET A 74 0.48 -2.49 -14.70
N VAL A 75 1.08 -1.87 -13.68
CA VAL A 75 1.46 -2.53 -12.42
C VAL A 75 0.72 -1.85 -11.26
N LYS A 76 -0.03 -2.64 -10.49
CA LYS A 76 -0.83 -2.20 -9.34
C LYS A 76 -0.35 -2.88 -8.06
N ARG A 77 -0.22 -2.10 -6.98
CA ARG A 77 -0.04 -2.58 -5.61
C ARG A 77 -1.29 -3.36 -5.19
N HIS A 78 -1.15 -4.33 -4.29
CA HIS A 78 -2.31 -4.84 -3.56
C HIS A 78 -3.17 -3.69 -2.96
N GLY A 79 -4.45 -3.95 -2.75
CA GLY A 79 -5.38 -2.97 -2.16
C GLY A 79 -5.10 -2.70 -0.68
N GLU A 80 -6.03 -2.00 -0.06
CA GLU A 80 -6.02 -1.72 1.36
C GLU A 80 -6.08 -3.01 2.19
N ARG A 81 -5.15 -3.16 3.12
CA ARG A 81 -4.99 -4.36 3.94
C ARG A 81 -5.03 -4.06 5.44
N TYR A 82 -5.20 -5.10 6.23
CA TYR A 82 -4.89 -5.10 7.65
C TYR A 82 -3.37 -4.95 7.88
N PRO A 83 -2.92 -4.58 9.09
CA PRO A 83 -1.50 -4.41 9.38
C PRO A 83 -0.66 -5.64 9.06
N ALA A 84 0.64 -5.44 8.83
CA ALA A 84 1.57 -6.56 8.79
C ALA A 84 1.75 -7.15 10.20
N LEU A 85 2.16 -8.41 10.33
CA LEU A 85 2.27 -9.09 11.64
C LEU A 85 3.16 -8.32 12.63
N GLY A 86 4.34 -7.86 12.20
CA GLY A 86 5.27 -7.12 13.04
C GLY A 86 4.78 -5.71 13.42
N GLU A 87 4.09 -5.04 12.49
CA GLU A 87 3.46 -3.74 12.73
C GLU A 87 2.28 -3.90 13.72
N GLY A 88 1.46 -4.93 13.55
CA GLY A 88 0.36 -5.30 14.45
C GLY A 88 0.83 -5.56 15.88
N ALA A 89 1.92 -6.31 16.05
CA ALA A 89 2.52 -6.54 17.37
C ALA A 89 2.95 -5.23 18.06
N SER A 90 3.47 -4.27 17.30
CA SER A 90 3.88 -2.95 17.83
C SER A 90 2.67 -2.10 18.22
N ILE A 91 1.61 -2.14 17.39
CA ILE A 91 0.31 -1.48 17.67
C ILE A 91 -0.31 -2.02 18.95
N GLU A 92 -0.40 -3.34 19.09
CA GLU A 92 -0.98 -3.99 20.26
C GLU A 92 -0.21 -3.66 21.55
N GLN A 93 1.12 -3.54 21.49
CA GLN A 93 1.93 -3.12 22.63
C GLN A 93 1.62 -1.68 23.07
N ALA A 94 1.48 -0.75 22.13
CA ALA A 94 1.11 0.63 22.42
C ALA A 94 -0.32 0.72 23.01
N LEU A 95 -1.28 0.02 22.41
CA LEU A 95 -2.66 -0.07 22.92
C LEU A 95 -2.72 -0.71 24.32
N LYS A 96 -1.87 -1.71 24.59
CA LYS A 96 -1.80 -2.35 25.92
C LYS A 96 -1.43 -1.34 27.01
N LYS A 97 -0.50 -0.41 26.75
CA LYS A 97 -0.14 0.67 27.71
C LYS A 97 -1.32 1.61 27.98
N ILE A 98 -2.06 1.96 26.93
CA ILE A 98 -3.29 2.77 27.06
C ILE A 98 -4.31 2.04 27.92
N ASN A 99 -4.64 0.81 27.55
CA ASN A 99 -5.66 0.02 28.23
C ASN A 99 -5.27 -0.29 29.69
N SER A 100 -3.99 -0.57 30.00
CA SER A 100 -3.58 -0.83 31.38
C SER A 100 -3.62 0.40 32.29
N THR A 101 -3.70 1.60 31.71
CA THR A 101 -3.65 2.86 32.47
C THR A 101 -5.02 3.53 32.58
N ILE A 102 -5.76 3.65 31.47
CA ILE A 102 -6.96 4.50 31.41
C ILE A 102 -8.26 3.75 31.13
N ALA A 103 -8.25 2.41 31.09
CA ALA A 103 -9.47 1.62 30.83
C ALA A 103 -10.62 1.99 31.78
N GLY A 104 -11.77 2.32 31.19
CA GLY A 104 -12.98 2.71 31.94
C GLY A 104 -12.92 4.12 32.55
N ASN A 105 -11.90 4.91 32.23
CA ASN A 105 -11.78 6.32 32.61
C ASN A 105 -11.26 7.16 31.44
N TYR A 106 -11.87 6.98 30.26
CA TYR A 106 -11.53 7.71 29.05
C TYR A 106 -12.04 9.16 29.14
N SER A 107 -11.18 10.12 28.81
CA SER A 107 -11.47 11.56 28.83
C SER A 107 -10.55 12.27 27.84
N GLY A 108 -10.69 13.58 27.64
CA GLY A 108 -9.80 14.35 26.75
C GLY A 108 -9.76 13.82 25.32
N ASP A 109 -8.57 13.83 24.70
CA ASP A 109 -8.37 13.41 23.31
C ASP A 109 -8.68 11.92 23.07
N LEU A 110 -8.59 11.08 24.11
CA LEU A 110 -8.89 9.64 24.08
C LEU A 110 -10.30 9.30 24.61
N ALA A 111 -11.20 10.28 24.78
CA ALA A 111 -12.56 10.04 25.27
C ALA A 111 -13.37 9.08 24.39
N PHE A 112 -13.11 9.07 23.08
CA PHE A 112 -13.77 8.20 22.12
C PHE A 112 -13.51 6.71 22.38
N LEU A 113 -12.44 6.37 23.12
CA LEU A 113 -12.10 4.99 23.46
C LEU A 113 -13.17 4.25 24.28
N GLU A 114 -14.10 4.97 24.91
CA GLU A 114 -15.29 4.39 25.55
C GLU A 114 -16.12 3.55 24.57
N ASN A 115 -16.20 3.97 23.31
CA ASN A 115 -17.00 3.31 22.26
C ASN A 115 -16.15 2.77 21.11
N TRP A 116 -14.82 2.76 21.27
CA TRP A 116 -13.90 2.29 20.25
C TRP A 116 -13.47 0.85 20.53
N THR A 117 -13.33 0.08 19.47
CA THR A 117 -12.74 -1.26 19.53
C THR A 117 -11.65 -1.39 18.48
N TYR A 118 -10.61 -2.15 18.79
CA TYR A 118 -9.57 -2.45 17.81
C TYR A 118 -10.16 -3.17 16.60
N PHE A 119 -9.83 -2.72 15.40
CA PHE A 119 -10.50 -3.09 14.16
C PHE A 119 -9.97 -4.37 13.52
N VAL A 120 -8.84 -4.91 14.01
CA VAL A 120 -8.19 -6.08 13.41
C VAL A 120 -8.71 -7.37 14.07
N PRO A 121 -9.39 -8.25 13.32
CA PRO A 121 -9.65 -9.60 13.81
C PRO A 121 -8.35 -10.40 13.95
N SER A 122 -8.27 -11.29 14.94
CA SER A 122 -7.02 -11.96 15.33
C SER A 122 -6.32 -12.78 14.24
N ASP A 123 -7.05 -13.19 13.20
CA ASP A 123 -6.59 -14.02 12.09
C ASP A 123 -6.50 -13.23 10.77
N CYS A 124 -6.49 -11.90 10.81
CA CYS A 124 -6.63 -11.04 9.63
C CYS A 124 -5.40 -10.19 9.29
N TYR A 125 -4.34 -10.19 10.11
CA TYR A 125 -3.07 -9.57 9.74
C TYR A 125 -2.60 -10.05 8.35
N GLU A 126 -1.96 -9.15 7.59
CA GLU A 126 -1.52 -9.32 6.19
C GLU A 126 -2.64 -9.36 5.12
N ALA A 127 -3.90 -9.61 5.49
CA ALA A 127 -4.99 -9.83 4.54
C ALA A 127 -5.54 -8.52 3.95
N GLU A 128 -6.07 -8.58 2.74
CA GLU A 128 -6.88 -7.48 2.19
C GLU A 128 -8.10 -7.22 3.08
N THR A 129 -8.51 -5.95 3.14
CA THR A 129 -9.72 -5.55 3.84
C THR A 129 -10.94 -5.72 2.95
N TRP A 130 -12.08 -6.06 3.57
CA TRP A 130 -13.36 -6.28 2.88
C TRP A 130 -14.53 -5.48 3.50
N THR A 131 -14.23 -4.59 4.44
CA THR A 131 -15.23 -3.77 5.13
C THR A 131 -14.88 -2.28 5.04
N GLY A 132 -15.90 -1.43 5.09
CA GLY A 132 -15.72 0.01 4.98
C GLY A 132 -15.65 0.48 3.52
N PRO A 133 -15.67 1.81 3.31
CA PRO A 133 -15.67 2.39 1.97
C PRO A 133 -14.32 2.28 1.26
N TYR A 134 -13.24 2.08 2.03
CA TYR A 134 -11.86 1.97 1.54
C TYR A 134 -11.35 0.52 1.53
N ALA A 135 -12.26 -0.47 1.52
CA ALA A 135 -11.86 -1.87 1.53
C ALA A 135 -11.04 -2.24 0.28
N GLY A 136 -9.90 -2.91 0.45
CA GLY A 136 -8.95 -3.24 -0.62
C GLY A 136 -9.54 -4.10 -1.73
N LEU A 137 -10.37 -5.09 -1.36
CA LEU A 137 -11.10 -5.89 -2.35
C LEU A 137 -12.09 -5.05 -3.17
N THR A 138 -12.64 -3.98 -2.58
CA THR A 138 -13.57 -3.07 -3.25
C THR A 138 -12.83 -2.06 -4.12
N ASP A 139 -11.69 -1.51 -3.68
CA ASP A 139 -10.77 -0.71 -4.51
C ASP A 139 -10.42 -1.50 -5.78
N ALA A 140 -9.86 -2.70 -5.62
CA ALA A 140 -9.45 -3.54 -6.73
C ALA A 140 -10.59 -3.78 -7.74
N TYR A 141 -11.78 -4.14 -7.25
CA TYR A 141 -12.97 -4.37 -8.09
C TYR A 141 -13.43 -3.11 -8.83
N ASN A 142 -13.49 -1.97 -8.13
CA ASN A 142 -13.90 -0.71 -8.74
C ASN A 142 -12.89 -0.25 -9.81
N HIS A 143 -11.60 -0.37 -9.52
CA HIS A 143 -10.55 -0.06 -10.48
C HIS A 143 -10.61 -0.95 -11.73
N GLY A 144 -10.94 -2.25 -11.57
CA GLY A 144 -11.22 -3.14 -12.70
C GLY A 144 -12.34 -2.62 -13.60
N LYS A 145 -13.45 -2.15 -13.00
CA LYS A 145 -14.57 -1.57 -13.75
C LYS A 145 -14.18 -0.27 -14.46
N GLU A 146 -13.44 0.61 -13.79
CA GLU A 146 -12.93 1.85 -14.38
C GLU A 146 -12.03 1.56 -15.58
N TYR A 147 -11.14 0.58 -15.47
CA TYR A 147 -10.25 0.18 -16.56
C TYR A 147 -11.02 -0.50 -17.70
N ARG A 148 -12.10 -1.22 -17.41
CA ARG A 148 -13.00 -1.72 -18.45
C ARG A 148 -13.70 -0.59 -19.19
N GLN A 149 -14.12 0.46 -18.48
CA GLN A 149 -14.73 1.63 -19.12
C GLN A 149 -13.72 2.40 -19.98
N ARG A 150 -12.49 2.58 -19.48
CA ARG A 150 -11.45 3.37 -20.17
C ARG A 150 -10.74 2.63 -21.30
N TYR A 151 -10.47 1.34 -21.13
CA TYR A 151 -9.64 0.53 -22.03
C TYR A 151 -10.37 -0.69 -22.60
N GLY A 152 -11.68 -0.79 -22.39
CA GLY A 152 -12.46 -1.94 -22.85
C GLY A 152 -12.43 -2.13 -24.37
N HIS A 153 -12.15 -1.07 -25.14
CA HIS A 153 -11.97 -1.13 -26.59
C HIS A 153 -10.71 -1.89 -27.03
N LEU A 154 -9.77 -2.16 -26.11
CA LEU A 154 -8.56 -2.96 -26.36
C LEU A 154 -8.77 -4.46 -26.17
N TRP A 155 -9.93 -4.88 -25.63
CA TRP A 155 -10.29 -6.29 -25.51
C TRP A 155 -11.42 -6.62 -26.49
N ASP A 156 -11.22 -7.65 -27.31
CA ASP A 156 -12.16 -8.10 -28.34
C ASP A 156 -13.45 -8.74 -27.80
N GLY A 157 -13.53 -8.97 -26.48
CA GLY A 157 -14.66 -9.63 -25.80
C GLY A 157 -14.67 -11.16 -25.92
N GLY A 158 -13.77 -11.74 -26.71
CA GLY A 158 -13.75 -13.17 -27.05
C GLY A 158 -12.51 -13.90 -26.54
N SER A 159 -11.35 -13.27 -26.64
CA SER A 159 -10.04 -13.80 -26.25
C SER A 159 -9.91 -13.94 -24.74
N VAL A 160 -9.17 -14.98 -24.31
CA VAL A 160 -8.75 -15.14 -22.92
C VAL A 160 -7.57 -14.21 -22.67
N LEU A 161 -7.72 -13.29 -21.73
CA LEU A 161 -6.70 -12.30 -21.40
C LEU A 161 -5.93 -12.75 -20.15
N PRO A 162 -4.59 -12.87 -20.21
CA PRO A 162 -3.80 -13.19 -19.03
C PRO A 162 -3.75 -12.01 -18.05
N ILE A 163 -3.77 -12.32 -16.76
CA ILE A 163 -3.49 -11.40 -15.65
C ILE A 163 -2.28 -11.96 -14.89
N PHE A 164 -1.32 -11.12 -14.52
CA PHE A 164 -0.09 -11.54 -13.86
C PHE A 164 -0.06 -11.04 -12.42
N THR A 165 0.24 -11.90 -11.46
CA THR A 165 0.29 -11.53 -10.04
C THR A 165 1.48 -12.18 -9.36
N ALA A 166 2.12 -11.46 -8.45
CA ALA A 166 3.08 -12.06 -7.54
C ALA A 166 2.39 -13.05 -6.58
N ASP A 167 3.08 -14.13 -6.16
CA ASP A 167 2.54 -15.22 -5.33
C ASP A 167 2.44 -14.85 -3.85
N PHE A 168 1.61 -13.86 -3.54
CA PHE A 168 1.27 -13.46 -2.19
C PHE A 168 -0.23 -13.26 -2.07
N GLN A 169 -0.87 -13.82 -1.02
CA GLN A 169 -2.33 -13.87 -0.87
C GLN A 169 -3.03 -12.53 -1.20
N ARG A 170 -2.64 -11.42 -0.55
CA ARG A 170 -3.25 -10.10 -0.78
C ARG A 170 -3.09 -9.57 -2.22
N VAL A 171 -1.97 -9.89 -2.86
CA VAL A 171 -1.68 -9.48 -4.25
C VAL A 171 -2.56 -10.27 -5.22
N ILE A 172 -2.68 -11.59 -4.98
CA ILE A 172 -3.57 -12.47 -5.73
C ILE A 172 -5.03 -12.06 -5.59
N GLU A 173 -5.51 -11.81 -4.36
CA GLU A 173 -6.88 -11.37 -4.12
C GLU A 173 -7.19 -10.04 -4.80
N THR A 174 -6.23 -9.11 -4.81
CA THR A 174 -6.33 -7.85 -5.56
C THR A 174 -6.47 -8.13 -7.06
N ALA A 175 -5.61 -8.98 -7.63
CA ALA A 175 -5.64 -9.34 -9.05
C ALA A 175 -6.97 -9.99 -9.45
N GLN A 176 -7.50 -10.87 -8.58
CA GLN A 176 -8.79 -11.53 -8.76
C GLN A 176 -9.93 -10.52 -8.78
N LYS A 177 -9.99 -9.63 -7.79
CA LYS A 177 -11.06 -8.61 -7.70
C LYS A 177 -11.00 -7.61 -8.84
N PHE A 178 -9.80 -7.17 -9.23
CA PHE A 178 -9.64 -6.36 -10.44
C PHE A 178 -10.15 -7.08 -11.68
N GLY A 179 -9.79 -8.35 -11.86
CA GLY A 179 -10.29 -9.17 -12.96
C GLY A 179 -11.82 -9.27 -12.95
N GLU A 180 -12.43 -9.60 -11.82
CA GLU A 180 -13.89 -9.63 -11.66
C GLU A 180 -14.55 -8.30 -12.05
N GLY A 181 -13.95 -7.17 -11.67
CA GLY A 181 -14.41 -5.84 -12.05
C GLY A 181 -14.25 -5.55 -13.55
N PHE A 182 -13.15 -5.98 -14.16
CA PHE A 182 -12.84 -5.71 -15.56
C PHE A 182 -13.68 -6.54 -16.52
N PHE A 183 -13.78 -7.85 -16.31
CA PHE A 183 -14.53 -8.75 -17.20
C PHE A 183 -16.03 -8.81 -16.85
N GLY A 184 -16.38 -8.49 -15.61
CA GLY A 184 -17.65 -8.89 -15.01
C GLY A 184 -17.62 -10.35 -14.54
N ASN A 185 -18.36 -10.66 -13.47
CA ASN A 185 -18.30 -11.96 -12.79
C ASN A 185 -18.49 -13.17 -13.73
N ASP A 186 -19.46 -13.11 -14.64
CA ASP A 186 -19.76 -14.24 -15.54
C ASP A 186 -18.61 -14.53 -16.51
N SER A 187 -17.93 -13.48 -16.98
CA SER A 187 -16.84 -13.63 -17.95
C SER A 187 -15.50 -13.89 -17.28
N TYR A 188 -15.27 -13.41 -16.06
CA TYR A 188 -13.98 -13.58 -15.36
C TYR A 188 -13.54 -15.05 -15.30
N SER A 189 -14.47 -15.95 -14.95
CA SER A 189 -14.20 -17.40 -14.82
C SER A 189 -13.71 -18.09 -16.10
N THR A 190 -13.97 -17.49 -17.28
CA THR A 190 -13.68 -18.10 -18.59
C THR A 190 -12.83 -17.24 -19.52
N LYS A 191 -12.70 -15.94 -19.24
CA LYS A 191 -12.02 -14.95 -20.11
C LYS A 191 -10.80 -14.30 -19.46
N ALA A 192 -10.57 -14.50 -18.17
CA ALA A 192 -9.32 -14.17 -17.53
C ALA A 192 -8.48 -15.44 -17.34
N ALA A 193 -7.16 -15.34 -17.43
CA ALA A 193 -6.24 -16.39 -17.03
C ALA A 193 -5.22 -15.84 -16.02
N LEU A 194 -5.45 -16.11 -14.74
CA LEU A 194 -4.53 -15.68 -13.69
C LEU A 194 -3.22 -16.50 -13.76
N ASN A 195 -2.10 -15.79 -13.90
CA ASN A 195 -0.75 -16.33 -13.93
C ASN A 195 -0.04 -15.87 -12.65
N ILE A 196 0.17 -16.81 -11.73
CA ILE A 196 0.81 -16.56 -10.44
C ILE A 196 2.32 -16.76 -10.59
N ILE A 197 3.08 -15.69 -10.38
CA ILE A 197 4.54 -15.64 -10.50
C ILE A 197 5.14 -15.73 -9.10
N SER A 198 6.00 -16.73 -8.87
CA SER A 198 6.59 -16.95 -7.54
C SER A 198 7.40 -15.74 -7.07
N GLU A 199 7.38 -15.46 -5.77
CA GLU A 199 8.24 -14.42 -5.17
C GLU A 199 9.62 -14.96 -4.72
N SER A 200 9.91 -16.23 -5.00
CA SER A 200 11.22 -16.83 -4.72
C SER A 200 12.33 -16.06 -5.42
N SER A 201 13.45 -15.81 -4.72
CA SER A 201 14.64 -15.20 -5.32
C SER A 201 15.14 -15.99 -6.53
N SER A 202 14.91 -17.31 -6.55
CA SER A 202 15.29 -18.19 -7.66
C SER A 202 14.55 -17.92 -8.98
N GLN A 203 13.59 -16.99 -9.01
CA GLN A 203 13.02 -16.50 -10.26
C GLN A 203 13.96 -15.56 -11.01
N GLY A 204 15.03 -15.06 -10.40
CA GLY A 204 15.97 -14.12 -11.03
C GLY A 204 15.22 -12.95 -11.67
N ALA A 205 15.41 -12.79 -12.98
CA ALA A 205 14.78 -11.75 -13.79
C ALA A 205 13.37 -12.11 -14.33
N ASP A 206 12.89 -13.34 -14.19
CA ASP A 206 11.53 -13.74 -14.60
C ASP A 206 10.53 -13.54 -13.46
N SER A 207 10.47 -12.31 -12.93
CA SER A 207 9.77 -12.01 -11.69
C SER A 207 9.07 -10.65 -11.69
N LEU A 208 7.95 -10.57 -10.97
CA LEU A 208 7.33 -9.30 -10.55
C LEU A 208 7.97 -8.74 -9.26
N THR A 209 8.73 -9.57 -8.54
CA THR A 209 9.42 -9.26 -7.29
C THR A 209 10.91 -9.62 -7.39
N PRO A 210 11.65 -9.05 -8.37
CA PRO A 210 13.06 -9.40 -8.59
C PRO A 210 13.90 -9.11 -7.34
N THR A 211 14.79 -10.04 -6.98
CA THR A 211 15.72 -9.89 -5.86
C THR A 211 17.07 -9.39 -6.37
N CYS A 212 17.63 -8.38 -5.71
CA CYS A 212 19.00 -7.95 -5.98
C CYS A 212 19.94 -8.64 -4.97
N HIS A 213 20.96 -9.38 -5.45
CA HIS A 213 21.92 -10.04 -4.56
C HIS A 213 22.95 -9.06 -3.98
N LYS A 214 23.10 -7.90 -4.63
CA LYS A 214 23.92 -6.80 -4.15
C LYS A 214 23.17 -5.92 -3.17
N GLN A 215 23.90 -5.41 -2.19
CA GLN A 215 23.37 -4.54 -1.15
C GLN A 215 24.14 -3.22 -1.14
N ASP A 216 23.40 -2.14 -0.91
CA ASP A 216 23.93 -0.83 -0.56
C ASP A 216 23.94 -0.74 0.96
N ASP A 217 25.10 -1.01 1.58
CA ASP A 217 25.22 -1.07 3.05
C ASP A 217 24.77 0.22 3.74
N ASN A 218 24.99 1.38 3.10
CA ASN A 218 24.61 2.66 3.67
C ASN A 218 23.09 2.84 3.62
N ALA A 219 22.48 2.61 2.46
CA ALA A 219 21.02 2.67 2.30
C ALA A 219 20.33 1.65 3.21
N GLN A 220 20.86 0.42 3.28
CA GLN A 220 20.32 -0.66 4.11
C GLN A 220 20.40 -0.32 5.61
N LYS A 221 21.49 0.31 6.06
CA LYS A 221 21.61 0.78 7.45
C LYS A 221 20.53 1.80 7.80
N ILE A 222 20.23 2.74 6.90
CA ILE A 222 19.17 3.73 7.11
C ILE A 222 17.80 3.04 7.05
N CYS A 223 17.56 2.20 6.05
CA CYS A 223 16.34 1.40 5.93
C CYS A 223 16.02 0.62 7.22
N ASN A 224 17.02 -0.07 7.79
CA ASN A 224 16.89 -0.88 9.00
C ASN A 224 16.74 -0.08 10.30
N SER A 225 16.95 1.24 10.26
CA SER A 225 16.81 2.11 11.45
C SER A 225 15.39 2.63 11.68
N MET A 226 14.42 2.17 10.88
CA MET A 226 13.01 2.51 11.06
C MET A 226 12.48 2.00 12.42
N PRO A 227 11.63 2.77 13.14
CA PRO A 227 11.14 4.10 12.82
C PRO A 227 12.18 5.22 13.04
N TYR A 228 12.12 6.25 12.19
CA TYR A 228 13.01 7.42 12.29
C TYR A 228 12.49 8.41 13.33
N TYR A 229 13.38 8.89 14.20
CA TYR A 229 13.02 9.86 15.22
C TYR A 229 12.81 11.27 14.64
N LEU A 230 11.70 11.91 15.01
CA LEU A 230 11.43 13.33 14.81
C LEU A 230 10.84 13.93 16.10
N PRO A 231 11.19 15.17 16.47
CA PRO A 231 10.81 15.77 17.75
C PRO A 231 9.28 15.90 17.95
N GLN A 232 8.51 15.92 16.86
CA GLN A 232 7.05 15.97 16.89
C GLN A 232 6.44 14.74 17.61
N PHE A 233 7.08 13.57 17.52
CA PHE A 233 6.58 12.37 18.19
C PHE A 233 6.74 12.43 19.70
N ASP A 234 7.83 13.04 20.20
CA ASP A 234 7.95 13.34 21.64
C ASP A 234 6.93 14.39 22.08
N ALA A 235 6.65 15.40 21.25
CA ALA A 235 5.63 16.40 21.56
C ALA A 235 4.24 15.76 21.72
N ALA A 236 3.88 14.84 20.83
CA ALA A 236 2.66 14.04 20.95
C ALA A 236 2.63 13.17 22.21
N ALA A 237 3.72 12.44 22.49
CA ALA A 237 3.83 11.58 23.67
C ALA A 237 3.68 12.40 24.95
N ASN A 238 4.37 13.54 25.04
CA ASN A 238 4.29 14.46 26.18
C ASN A 238 2.89 15.06 26.36
N ARG A 239 2.21 15.44 25.27
CA ARG A 239 0.82 15.94 25.31
C ARG A 239 -0.12 14.88 25.88
N LEU A 240 -0.06 13.64 25.39
CA LEU A 240 -0.91 12.55 25.85
C LEU A 240 -0.60 12.17 27.30
N ASN A 241 0.67 12.02 27.67
CA ASN A 241 1.07 11.71 29.04
C ASN A 241 0.67 12.81 30.05
N ALA A 242 0.59 14.08 29.63
CA ALA A 242 0.12 15.16 30.48
C ALA A 242 -1.40 15.12 30.71
N GLN A 243 -2.17 14.59 29.76
CA GLN A 243 -3.62 14.37 29.94
C GLN A 243 -3.93 13.15 30.81
N TYR A 244 -3.09 12.12 30.76
CA TYR A 244 -3.34 10.84 31.44
C TYR A 244 -2.20 10.44 32.36
N GLN A 245 -2.40 10.64 33.67
CA GLN A 245 -1.40 10.29 34.68
C GLN A 245 -1.06 8.78 34.63
N GLY A 246 0.23 8.47 34.43
CA GLY A 246 0.75 7.10 34.45
C GLY A 246 0.83 6.41 33.08
N LEU A 247 0.35 7.06 32.00
CA LEU A 247 0.28 6.44 30.67
C LEU A 247 1.66 6.12 30.07
N ASN A 248 2.65 6.98 30.32
CA ASN A 248 4.07 6.77 30.00
C ASN A 248 4.34 6.33 28.54
N LEU A 249 3.63 6.90 27.55
CA LEU A 249 3.96 6.71 26.13
C LEU A 249 5.34 7.31 25.81
N ASN A 250 6.08 6.67 24.91
CA ASN A 250 7.25 7.24 24.27
C ASN A 250 6.97 7.53 22.78
N TRP A 251 7.94 8.11 22.06
CA TRP A 251 7.79 8.43 20.65
C TRP A 251 7.53 7.22 19.75
N THR A 252 8.05 6.03 20.07
CA THR A 252 7.77 4.80 19.30
C THR A 252 6.34 4.29 19.48
N ASP A 253 5.76 4.47 20.67
CA ASP A 253 4.35 4.18 20.91
C ASP A 253 3.47 5.11 20.08
N VAL A 254 3.81 6.40 20.02
CA VAL A 254 3.12 7.40 19.19
C VAL A 254 3.15 6.99 17.72
N VAL A 255 4.32 6.66 17.16
CA VAL A 255 4.42 6.20 15.76
C VAL A 255 3.56 4.97 15.52
N SER A 256 3.49 4.03 16.47
CA SER A 256 2.65 2.83 16.36
C SER A 256 1.15 3.15 16.37
N LEU A 257 0.71 4.11 17.18
CA LEU A 257 -0.69 4.57 17.21
C LEU A 257 -1.07 5.34 15.94
N MET A 258 -0.15 6.16 15.40
CA MET A 258 -0.34 6.83 14.12
C MET A 258 -0.42 5.82 12.97
N LEU A 259 0.42 4.79 12.99
CA LEU A 259 0.38 3.67 12.05
C LEU A 259 -0.95 2.91 12.11
N MET A 260 -1.44 2.61 13.30
CA MET A 260 -2.75 2.01 13.49
C MET A 260 -3.87 2.86 12.88
N THR A 261 -3.82 4.18 13.08
CA THR A 261 -4.82 5.13 12.57
C THR A 261 -4.93 5.07 11.05
N ALA A 262 -3.79 5.02 10.34
CA ALA A 262 -3.76 4.86 8.89
C ALA A 262 -4.44 3.54 8.46
N TYR A 263 -4.12 2.43 9.13
CA TYR A 263 -4.76 1.13 8.88
C TYR A 263 -6.25 1.08 9.25
N GLU A 264 -6.71 1.88 10.21
CA GLU A 264 -8.10 1.86 10.63
C GLU A 264 -9.03 2.30 9.49
N LEU A 265 -8.61 3.30 8.72
CA LEU A 265 -9.35 3.77 7.54
C LEU A 265 -9.54 2.67 6.50
N ASN A 266 -8.62 1.71 6.38
CA ASN A 266 -8.79 0.58 5.46
C ASN A 266 -10.03 -0.28 5.80
N THR A 267 -10.56 -0.18 7.01
CA THR A 267 -11.72 -0.96 7.47
C THR A 267 -12.95 -0.12 7.82
N ARG A 268 -12.78 1.19 8.01
CA ARG A 268 -13.79 2.12 8.54
C ARG A 268 -13.83 3.40 7.71
N SER A 269 -14.97 4.09 7.70
CA SER A 269 -15.14 5.35 6.96
C SER A 269 -14.40 6.54 7.58
N SER A 270 -14.02 6.43 8.85
CA SER A 270 -13.39 7.48 9.64
C SER A 270 -12.59 6.85 10.78
N SER A 271 -11.70 7.64 11.38
CA SER A 271 -10.96 7.28 12.59
C SER A 271 -10.83 8.51 13.48
N ASP A 272 -11.35 8.40 14.72
CA ASP A 272 -11.21 9.46 15.72
C ASP A 272 -9.75 9.63 16.18
N TRP A 273 -8.89 8.64 15.92
CA TRP A 273 -7.46 8.74 16.18
C TRP A 273 -6.76 9.80 15.32
N ILE A 274 -7.36 10.22 14.20
CA ILE A 274 -6.79 11.28 13.36
C ILE A 274 -6.66 12.59 14.16
N ASP A 275 -7.71 12.94 14.91
CA ASP A 275 -7.79 14.18 15.70
C ASP A 275 -6.97 14.14 16.99
N VAL A 276 -6.47 12.96 17.39
CA VAL A 276 -5.55 12.81 18.52
C VAL A 276 -4.18 13.43 18.22
N PHE A 277 -3.79 13.47 16.94
CA PHE A 277 -2.50 13.97 16.49
C PHE A 277 -2.65 15.25 15.67
N THR A 278 -1.66 16.13 15.76
CA THR A 278 -1.65 17.39 15.03
C THR A 278 -1.20 17.20 13.58
N THR A 279 -1.52 18.15 12.70
CA THR A 279 -1.06 18.12 11.30
C THR A 279 0.47 18.05 11.19
N ASP A 280 1.21 18.73 12.07
CA ASP A 280 2.69 18.71 12.07
C ASP A 280 3.24 17.32 12.45
N GLU A 281 2.54 16.62 13.34
CA GLU A 281 2.84 15.22 13.68
C GLU A 281 2.57 14.31 12.48
N TRP A 282 1.44 14.48 11.79
CA TRP A 282 1.10 13.73 10.58
C TRP A 282 2.08 13.96 9.42
N ILE A 283 2.52 15.20 9.21
CA ILE A 283 3.58 15.52 8.24
C ILE A 283 4.88 14.78 8.59
N SER A 284 5.23 14.75 9.89
CA SER A 284 6.41 14.03 10.38
C SER A 284 6.27 12.53 10.18
N PHE A 285 5.09 11.97 10.46
CA PHE A 285 4.77 10.56 10.23
C PHE A 285 4.85 10.19 8.75
N SER A 286 4.28 10.98 7.83
CA SER A 286 4.44 10.76 6.40
C SER A 286 5.92 10.75 5.97
N HIS A 287 6.72 11.68 6.53
CA HIS A 287 8.15 11.76 6.22
C HIS A 287 8.92 10.49 6.60
N ILE A 288 8.59 9.80 7.72
CA ILE A 288 9.31 8.57 8.09
C ILE A 288 9.12 7.48 7.02
N TRP A 289 7.96 7.44 6.35
CA TRP A 289 7.68 6.52 5.26
C TRP A 289 8.35 6.94 3.95
N ASN A 290 8.44 8.26 3.69
CA ASN A 290 9.26 8.78 2.59
C ASN A 290 10.71 8.31 2.73
N ILE A 291 11.31 8.42 3.92
CA ILE A 291 12.67 7.95 4.18
C ILE A 291 12.78 6.43 4.01
N ASN A 292 11.84 5.66 4.58
CA ASN A 292 11.87 4.21 4.47
C ASN A 292 11.88 3.77 3.00
N PHE A 293 10.90 4.18 2.20
CA PHE A 293 10.84 3.80 0.80
C PHE A 293 11.97 4.39 -0.03
N TYR A 294 12.49 5.57 0.31
CA TYR A 294 13.63 6.17 -0.40
C TYR A 294 14.89 5.31 -0.30
N TYR A 295 15.20 4.82 0.90
CA TYR A 295 16.43 4.04 1.17
C TYR A 295 16.25 2.52 1.08
N CYS A 296 15.04 1.99 1.29
CA CYS A 296 14.79 0.55 1.17
C CYS A 296 14.56 0.10 -0.28
N SER A 297 13.77 0.86 -1.06
CA SER A 297 13.32 0.45 -2.40
C SER A 297 13.23 1.60 -3.41
N GLY A 298 13.96 2.68 -3.17
CA GLY A 298 13.91 3.92 -3.94
C GLY A 298 15.27 4.45 -4.37
N PRO A 299 15.35 5.73 -4.80
CA PRO A 299 16.56 6.32 -5.36
C PRO A 299 17.72 6.44 -4.39
N GLY A 300 17.47 6.38 -3.07
CA GLY A 300 18.51 6.40 -2.05
C GLY A 300 19.30 5.10 -1.95
N ASN A 301 18.89 4.04 -2.66
CA ASN A 301 19.62 2.78 -2.79
C ASN A 301 20.14 2.64 -4.22
N SER A 302 21.46 2.50 -4.37
CA SER A 302 22.12 2.52 -5.67
C SER A 302 21.66 1.45 -6.67
N TYR A 303 21.09 0.34 -6.18
CA TYR A 303 20.69 -0.79 -7.03
C TYR A 303 19.23 -0.71 -7.49
N MET A 304 18.38 0.09 -6.86
CA MET A 304 16.94 0.10 -7.16
C MET A 304 16.63 0.61 -8.56
N ARG A 305 17.51 1.45 -9.13
CA ARG A 305 17.41 1.85 -10.54
C ARG A 305 17.56 0.65 -11.49
N ALA A 306 18.45 -0.30 -11.18
CA ALA A 306 18.65 -1.52 -11.95
C ALA A 306 17.51 -2.52 -11.75
N VAL A 307 17.04 -2.68 -10.51
CA VAL A 307 15.86 -3.49 -10.19
C VAL A 307 14.64 -3.05 -10.99
N GLY A 308 14.33 -1.75 -11.02
CA GLY A 308 13.23 -1.21 -11.81
C GLY A 308 13.44 -1.28 -13.33
N ALA A 309 14.69 -1.21 -13.79
CA ALA A 309 15.03 -1.29 -15.21
C ALA A 309 14.64 -2.63 -15.84
N LEU A 310 14.60 -3.72 -15.06
CA LEU A 310 14.11 -5.02 -15.53
C LEU A 310 12.70 -4.91 -16.12
N TYR A 311 11.76 -4.38 -15.33
CA TYR A 311 10.37 -4.23 -15.74
C TYR A 311 10.27 -3.24 -16.92
N ILE A 312 10.95 -2.09 -16.85
CA ILE A 312 10.92 -1.07 -17.90
C ILE A 312 11.46 -1.60 -19.24
N ASN A 313 12.56 -2.36 -19.24
CA ASN A 313 13.11 -2.97 -20.45
C ASN A 313 12.14 -3.99 -21.08
N ALA A 314 11.46 -4.79 -20.25
CA ALA A 314 10.44 -5.71 -20.73
C ALA A 314 9.22 -4.94 -21.30
N THR A 315 8.78 -3.83 -20.65
CA THR A 315 7.67 -3.01 -21.17
C THR A 315 8.03 -2.38 -22.50
N LEU A 316 9.27 -1.90 -22.66
CA LEU A 316 9.76 -1.39 -23.94
C LEU A 316 9.66 -2.45 -25.04
N THR A 317 9.99 -3.70 -24.72
CA THR A 317 9.90 -4.81 -25.67
C THR A 317 8.45 -4.99 -26.14
N LEU A 318 7.47 -4.99 -25.22
CA LEU A 318 6.05 -5.04 -25.57
C LEU A 318 5.59 -3.83 -26.39
N LEU A 319 6.01 -2.61 -26.01
CA LEU A 319 5.66 -1.37 -26.70
C LEU A 319 6.21 -1.34 -28.13
N ASN A 320 7.41 -1.87 -28.36
CA ASN A 320 8.00 -1.97 -29.70
C ASN A 320 7.36 -3.09 -30.54
N GLN A 321 6.98 -4.22 -29.94
CA GLN A 321 6.19 -5.25 -30.62
C GLN A 321 4.80 -4.74 -31.01
N GLY A 322 4.21 -3.88 -30.18
CA GLY A 322 2.89 -3.30 -30.37
C GLY A 322 1.73 -4.22 -30.04
N PRO A 323 0.49 -3.76 -30.31
CA PRO A 323 -0.73 -4.38 -29.79
C PRO A 323 -1.09 -5.73 -30.41
N SER A 324 -0.41 -6.14 -31.49
CA SER A 324 -0.66 -7.41 -32.19
C SER A 324 -0.38 -8.65 -31.32
N SER A 325 0.51 -8.53 -30.33
CA SER A 325 0.83 -9.64 -29.41
C SER A 325 -0.23 -9.75 -28.29
N ASN A 326 -0.59 -8.61 -27.72
CA ASN A 326 -1.70 -8.37 -26.78
C ASN A 326 -1.75 -6.85 -26.55
N SER A 327 -2.93 -6.30 -26.28
CA SER A 327 -3.12 -4.87 -26.04
C SER A 327 -3.26 -4.51 -24.56
N LEU A 328 -3.43 -5.50 -23.68
CA LEU A 328 -3.63 -5.29 -22.24
C LEU A 328 -2.70 -6.19 -21.41
N PHE A 329 -1.93 -5.59 -20.50
CA PHE A 329 -1.06 -6.29 -19.56
C PHE A 329 -1.33 -5.78 -18.15
N PHE A 330 -2.06 -6.56 -17.36
CA PHE A 330 -2.38 -6.23 -15.97
C PHE A 330 -1.49 -7.02 -15.02
N ASN A 331 -0.70 -6.30 -14.23
CA ASN A 331 0.29 -6.86 -13.30
C ASN A 331 0.00 -6.40 -11.87
N PHE A 332 0.17 -7.31 -10.92
CA PHE A 332 -0.07 -7.06 -9.49
C PHE A 332 1.14 -7.44 -8.67
N ALA A 333 1.62 -6.52 -7.83
CA ALA A 333 2.84 -6.68 -7.02
C ALA A 333 2.73 -5.87 -5.71
N HIS A 334 3.86 -5.63 -5.03
CA HIS A 334 3.92 -4.79 -3.83
C HIS A 334 4.37 -3.36 -4.15
N ASP A 335 4.19 -2.47 -3.18
CA ASP A 335 4.71 -1.09 -3.18
C ASP A 335 6.23 -1.04 -3.41
N SER A 336 6.97 -1.94 -2.76
CA SER A 336 8.42 -2.10 -2.89
C SER A 336 8.88 -2.61 -4.27
N ASN A 337 7.96 -3.07 -5.13
CA ASN A 337 8.28 -3.43 -6.53
C ASN A 337 7.95 -2.30 -7.51
N ILE A 338 7.01 -1.43 -7.17
CA ILE A 338 6.67 -0.24 -7.98
C ILE A 338 7.70 0.87 -7.77
N THR A 339 8.15 1.11 -6.53
CA THR A 339 9.12 2.18 -6.24
C THR A 339 10.45 2.08 -7.01
N PRO A 340 11.04 0.88 -7.24
CA PRO A 340 12.17 0.72 -8.16
C PRO A 340 11.84 1.11 -9.61
N ILE A 341 10.64 0.78 -10.10
CA ILE A 341 10.20 1.15 -11.47
C ILE A 341 10.13 2.68 -11.60
N ILE A 342 9.57 3.36 -10.59
CA ILE A 342 9.53 4.83 -10.53
C ILE A 342 10.94 5.42 -10.48
N THR A 343 11.85 4.77 -9.75
CA THR A 343 13.29 5.14 -9.69
C THR A 343 13.97 4.99 -11.05
N ALA A 344 13.71 3.89 -11.76
CA ALA A 344 14.24 3.64 -13.11
C ALA A 344 13.75 4.69 -14.12
N LEU A 345 12.47 5.05 -14.06
CA LEU A 345 11.87 6.10 -14.88
C LEU A 345 12.37 7.51 -14.51
N GLY A 346 12.88 7.71 -13.29
CA GLY A 346 13.40 9.00 -12.83
C GLY A 346 12.34 10.07 -12.60
N ILE A 347 11.06 9.69 -12.51
CA ILE A 347 9.92 10.63 -12.50
C ILE A 347 9.55 11.19 -11.12
N ALA A 348 10.24 10.74 -10.07
CA ALA A 348 10.09 11.25 -8.70
C ALA A 348 11.43 11.36 -7.94
N THR A 349 12.56 11.36 -8.67
CA THR A 349 13.90 11.34 -8.05
C THR A 349 14.27 12.73 -7.51
N PRO A 350 14.53 12.87 -6.20
CA PRO A 350 15.04 14.12 -5.63
C PRO A 350 16.46 14.45 -6.14
N PRO A 351 16.84 15.74 -6.19
CA PRO A 351 18.19 16.14 -6.59
C PRO A 351 19.25 15.84 -5.52
N THR A 352 18.83 15.59 -4.28
CA THR A 352 19.70 15.28 -3.13
C THR A 352 19.03 14.25 -2.24
N ASP A 353 19.83 13.44 -1.55
CA ASP A 353 19.33 12.43 -0.62
C ASP A 353 18.46 13.02 0.49
N LEU A 354 17.43 12.24 0.89
CA LEU A 354 16.48 12.67 1.90
C LEU A 354 17.07 12.55 3.31
N PRO A 355 17.07 13.60 4.12
CA PRO A 355 17.58 13.54 5.48
C PRO A 355 16.65 12.75 6.42
N PRO A 356 17.15 11.75 7.17
CA PRO A 356 16.33 10.97 8.11
C PRO A 356 15.98 11.73 9.40
N ASP A 357 16.63 12.86 9.67
CA ASP A 357 16.55 13.60 10.94
C ASP A 357 15.66 14.87 10.88
N ARG A 358 15.10 15.19 9.70
CA ARG A 358 14.22 16.35 9.49
C ARG A 358 13.34 16.16 8.26
N VAL A 359 12.17 16.80 8.26
CA VAL A 359 11.25 16.78 7.11
C VAL A 359 11.87 17.48 5.90
N ALA A 360 11.83 16.80 4.75
CA ALA A 360 12.33 17.31 3.48
C ALA A 360 11.20 17.96 2.65
N PHE A 361 10.81 19.17 3.03
CA PHE A 361 9.79 19.92 2.29
C PHE A 361 10.22 20.11 0.82
N ASN A 362 9.26 20.01 -0.10
CA ASN A 362 9.42 20.12 -1.56
C ASN A 362 10.18 18.97 -2.24
N SER A 363 10.46 17.87 -1.55
CA SER A 363 10.93 16.65 -2.22
C SER A 363 9.89 16.15 -3.24
N PRO A 364 10.30 15.73 -4.45
CA PRO A 364 9.42 15.04 -5.39
C PRO A 364 9.14 13.58 -4.97
N TRP A 365 9.93 13.03 -4.05
CA TRP A 365 9.73 11.70 -3.48
C TRP A 365 8.74 11.77 -2.32
N LYS A 366 7.45 11.66 -2.69
CA LYS A 366 6.28 11.63 -1.81
C LYS A 366 5.57 10.31 -2.01
N ILE A 367 5.70 9.42 -1.05
CA ILE A 367 5.31 8.02 -1.22
C ILE A 367 3.80 7.88 -1.37
N GLU A 368 3.02 8.76 -0.74
CA GLU A 368 1.57 8.92 -0.87
C GLU A 368 1.11 9.26 -2.29
N ASP A 369 1.97 9.90 -3.09
CA ASP A 369 1.72 10.19 -4.51
C ASP A 369 2.28 9.12 -5.45
N ILE A 370 2.99 8.12 -4.91
CA ILE A 370 3.71 7.08 -5.67
C ILE A 370 3.05 5.71 -5.48
N VAL A 371 2.97 5.21 -4.25
CA VAL A 371 2.45 3.88 -3.91
C VAL A 371 1.54 3.91 -2.67
N PRO A 372 0.44 4.71 -2.65
CA PRO A 372 -0.62 4.51 -1.65
C PRO A 372 -1.19 3.08 -1.76
N MET A 373 -2.04 2.64 -0.82
CA MET A 373 -2.71 1.34 -0.99
C MET A 373 -3.44 1.33 -2.33
N GLY A 374 -3.41 0.21 -3.06
CA GLY A 374 -3.97 0.16 -4.41
C GLY A 374 -3.30 1.05 -5.48
N GLY A 375 -2.18 1.71 -5.15
CA GLY A 375 -1.43 2.57 -6.06
C GLY A 375 -0.97 1.84 -7.33
N ARG A 376 -0.90 2.55 -8.45
CA ARG A 376 -0.58 1.95 -9.75
C ARG A 376 0.17 2.90 -10.68
N LEU A 377 1.08 2.31 -11.46
CA LEU A 377 1.65 2.90 -12.66
C LEU A 377 0.99 2.27 -13.88
N THR A 378 0.55 3.11 -14.82
CA THR A 378 0.00 2.70 -16.10
C THR A 378 0.78 3.35 -17.23
N ILE A 379 1.33 2.53 -18.11
CA ILE A 379 2.03 2.93 -19.31
C ILE A 379 1.07 2.72 -20.48
N GLU A 380 0.72 3.81 -21.14
CA GLU A 380 -0.13 3.79 -22.33
C GLU A 380 0.72 4.00 -23.57
N ARG A 381 0.47 3.19 -24.60
CA ARG A 381 0.93 3.45 -25.95
C ARG A 381 -0.15 4.20 -26.71
N LEU A 382 0.18 5.39 -27.18
CA LEU A 382 -0.69 6.24 -27.98
C LEU A 382 -0.30 6.09 -29.44
N ASN A 383 -1.27 5.80 -30.29
CA ASN A 383 -1.13 5.93 -31.73
C ASN A 383 -1.78 7.25 -32.15
N CYS A 384 -0.99 8.19 -32.65
CA CYS A 384 -1.44 9.53 -32.97
C CYS A 384 -1.26 9.82 -34.46
N THR A 385 -2.21 10.54 -35.03
CA THR A 385 -2.09 11.15 -36.37
C THR A 385 -1.35 12.49 -36.29
N ASP A 386 -0.96 13.04 -37.45
CA ASP A 386 -0.26 14.33 -37.54
C ASP A 386 -0.98 15.43 -36.75
N SER A 387 -0.20 16.16 -35.95
CA SER A 387 -0.66 17.29 -35.15
C SER A 387 0.28 18.48 -35.32
N ALA A 388 -0.10 19.63 -34.75
CA ALA A 388 0.73 20.84 -34.80
C ALA A 388 2.07 20.72 -34.04
N ILE A 389 2.17 19.77 -33.11
CA ILE A 389 3.32 19.63 -32.20
C ILE A 389 4.15 18.37 -32.45
N ALA A 390 3.60 17.37 -33.14
CA ALA A 390 4.29 16.12 -33.44
C ALA A 390 3.71 15.44 -34.70
N PRO A 391 4.56 14.76 -35.49
CA PRO A 391 4.11 13.96 -36.63
C PRO A 391 3.38 12.68 -36.17
N THR A 392 2.75 12.02 -37.13
CA THR A 392 2.09 10.72 -36.99
C THR A 392 3.09 9.71 -36.43
N GLY A 393 2.66 8.95 -35.42
CA GLY A 393 3.51 7.94 -34.82
C GLY A 393 2.99 7.41 -33.49
N SER A 394 3.82 6.57 -32.88
CA SER A 394 3.58 6.00 -31.57
C SER A 394 4.29 6.79 -30.47
N PHE A 395 3.57 7.04 -29.38
CA PHE A 395 4.05 7.76 -28.21
C PHE A 395 3.76 6.94 -26.94
N VAL A 396 4.53 7.20 -25.89
CA VAL A 396 4.41 6.56 -24.58
C VAL A 396 3.99 7.61 -23.57
N ARG A 397 2.90 7.34 -22.85
CA ARG A 397 2.40 8.20 -21.76
C ARG A 397 2.43 7.42 -20.45
N LEU A 398 2.94 8.05 -19.40
CA LEU A 398 2.94 7.50 -18.05
C LEU A 398 1.81 8.13 -17.24
N VAL A 399 1.05 7.30 -16.55
CA VAL A 399 0.00 7.70 -15.61
C VAL A 399 0.28 7.03 -14.28
N LEU A 400 0.49 7.82 -13.23
CA LEU A 400 0.75 7.35 -11.88
C LEU A 400 -0.39 7.83 -10.98
N ASN A 401 -1.17 6.90 -10.45
CA ASN A 401 -2.34 7.17 -9.59
C ASN A 401 -3.26 8.25 -10.21
N GLU A 402 -3.74 7.97 -11.43
CA GLU A 402 -4.59 8.84 -12.28
C GLU A 402 -4.00 10.20 -12.72
N ALA A 403 -2.81 10.59 -12.27
CA ALA A 403 -2.12 11.77 -12.80
C ALA A 403 -1.19 11.40 -13.96
N VAL A 404 -1.26 12.13 -15.06
CA VAL A 404 -0.26 12.03 -16.14
C VAL A 404 1.06 12.60 -15.63
N VAL A 405 2.14 11.81 -15.73
CA VAL A 405 3.49 12.19 -15.31
C VAL A 405 4.40 12.19 -16.53
N PRO A 406 4.71 13.36 -17.11
CA PRO A 406 5.62 13.45 -18.25
C PRO A 406 7.00 12.90 -17.90
N LEU A 407 7.62 12.17 -18.83
CA LEU A 407 9.00 11.70 -18.66
C LEU A 407 9.95 12.90 -18.79
N GLN A 408 10.85 13.07 -17.83
CA GLN A 408 11.81 14.18 -17.87
C GLN A 408 12.61 14.14 -19.19
N ASP A 409 12.76 15.30 -19.83
CA ASP A 409 13.47 15.48 -21.10
C ASP A 409 12.87 14.73 -22.32
N CYS A 410 11.68 14.11 -22.18
CA CYS A 410 10.94 13.50 -23.29
C CYS A 410 9.43 13.79 -23.22
N GLN A 411 9.04 15.00 -23.64
CA GLN A 411 7.68 15.54 -23.45
C GLN A 411 7.15 16.23 -24.73
N ASN A 412 7.73 15.90 -25.88
CA ASN A 412 7.47 16.56 -27.16
C ASN A 412 6.34 15.91 -27.98
N GLY A 413 5.64 14.92 -27.43
CA GLY A 413 4.45 14.31 -28.02
C GLY A 413 3.13 14.90 -27.54
N PRO A 414 2.00 14.50 -28.17
CA PRO A 414 0.66 14.92 -27.73
C PRO A 414 0.40 14.63 -26.26
N GLY A 415 -0.14 15.60 -25.52
CA GLY A 415 -0.39 15.48 -24.08
C GLY A 415 0.88 15.29 -23.24
N TYR A 416 2.01 15.87 -23.68
CA TYR A 416 3.34 15.70 -23.06
C TYR A 416 3.83 14.24 -23.01
N SER A 417 3.35 13.41 -23.93
CA SER A 417 3.87 12.05 -24.12
C SER A 417 5.27 12.05 -24.76
N CYS A 418 5.95 10.92 -24.68
CA CYS A 418 7.29 10.73 -25.23
C CYS A 418 7.19 9.94 -26.55
N PRO A 419 7.76 10.39 -27.69
CA PRO A 419 7.86 9.57 -28.89
C PRO A 419 8.49 8.20 -28.58
N LEU A 420 7.94 7.11 -29.10
CA LEU A 420 8.41 5.75 -28.77
C LEU A 420 9.90 5.53 -29.09
N ALA A 421 10.42 6.17 -30.14
CA ALA A 421 11.84 6.15 -30.47
C ALA A 421 12.70 6.82 -29.38
N ASN A 422 12.29 7.98 -28.88
CA ASN A 422 13.00 8.66 -27.79
C ASN A 422 12.88 7.88 -26.48
N TYR A 423 11.72 7.29 -26.19
CA TYR A 423 11.53 6.41 -25.05
C TYR A 423 12.46 5.18 -25.14
N THR A 424 12.65 4.63 -26.34
CA THR A 424 13.59 3.54 -26.59
C THR A 424 15.02 3.94 -26.24
N GLU A 425 15.49 5.12 -26.65
CA GLU A 425 16.84 5.59 -26.29
C GLU A 425 16.98 5.85 -24.79
N PHE A 426 15.94 6.39 -24.13
CA PHE A 426 15.93 6.55 -22.67
C PHE A 426 16.12 5.20 -21.97
N VAL A 427 15.33 4.18 -22.35
CA VAL A 427 15.40 2.86 -21.72
C VAL A 427 16.72 2.14 -21.99
N ARG A 428 17.33 2.33 -23.17
CA ARG A 428 18.69 1.80 -23.47
C ARG A 428 19.78 2.39 -22.57
N GLY A 429 19.56 3.58 -22.01
CA GLY A 429 20.44 4.20 -21.03
C GLY A 429 20.25 3.72 -19.59
N LEU A 430 19.31 2.79 -19.34
CA LEU A 430 19.11 2.21 -18.02
C LEU A 430 20.15 1.12 -17.71
N PRO A 431 20.52 0.95 -16.43
CA PRO A 431 21.42 -0.11 -16.00
C PRO A 431 20.83 -1.51 -16.21
N SER A 432 21.71 -2.50 -16.36
CA SER A 432 21.30 -3.91 -16.48
C SER A 432 21.04 -4.51 -15.11
N PHE A 433 19.80 -4.96 -14.85
CA PHE A 433 19.44 -5.67 -13.62
C PHE A 433 20.38 -6.85 -13.34
N VAL A 434 20.52 -7.77 -14.30
CA VAL A 434 21.32 -9.00 -14.14
C VAL A 434 22.76 -8.70 -13.74
N SER A 435 23.38 -7.70 -14.39
CA SER A 435 24.78 -7.34 -14.13
C SER A 435 24.95 -6.61 -12.81
N GLU A 436 24.11 -5.59 -12.54
CA GLU A 436 24.24 -4.75 -11.34
C GLU A 436 23.85 -5.51 -10.07
N CYS A 437 22.91 -6.44 -10.18
CA CYS A 437 22.40 -7.23 -9.05
C CYS A 437 23.04 -8.59 -8.90
N GLU A 438 24.05 -8.93 -9.73
CA GLU A 438 24.76 -10.21 -9.71
C GLU A 438 23.82 -11.43 -9.69
N VAL A 439 22.81 -11.42 -10.59
CA VAL A 439 21.85 -12.53 -10.70
C VAL A 439 22.59 -13.82 -11.10
N PRO A 440 22.47 -14.93 -10.35
CA PRO A 440 23.13 -16.19 -10.67
C PRO A 440 22.80 -16.67 -12.07
N ALA A 441 23.79 -17.21 -12.79
CA ALA A 441 23.64 -17.58 -14.20
C ALA A 441 22.65 -18.74 -14.45
N GLU A 442 22.39 -19.54 -13.42
CA GLU A 442 21.42 -20.63 -13.40
C GLU A 442 19.97 -20.15 -13.22
N GLU A 443 19.77 -18.94 -12.71
CA GLU A 443 18.44 -18.33 -12.58
C GLU A 443 18.01 -17.68 -13.91
N PRO A 444 16.70 -17.43 -14.12
CA PRO A 444 16.24 -16.72 -15.31
C PRO A 444 16.93 -15.35 -15.45
N GLN A 445 17.47 -15.08 -16.65
CA GLN A 445 18.22 -13.85 -16.96
C GLN A 445 17.36 -12.77 -17.64
N TYR A 446 16.10 -13.09 -17.97
CA TYR A 446 15.16 -12.19 -18.62
C TYR A 446 13.76 -12.40 -18.06
N LEU A 447 12.95 -11.34 -18.10
CA LEU A 447 11.50 -11.45 -17.91
C LEU A 447 10.90 -12.15 -19.12
N ASN A 448 10.17 -13.24 -18.89
CA ASN A 448 9.59 -14.06 -19.93
C ASN A 448 8.10 -14.37 -19.72
N PHE A 449 7.57 -14.24 -18.50
CA PHE A 449 6.17 -14.57 -18.20
C PHE A 449 5.13 -13.81 -19.04
N TRP A 450 5.46 -12.64 -19.62
CA TRP A 450 4.56 -11.94 -20.56
C TRP A 450 4.41 -12.58 -21.93
N TRP A 451 5.35 -13.45 -22.32
CA TRP A 451 5.32 -14.16 -23.60
C TRP A 451 5.11 -15.66 -23.42
N ASN A 452 5.51 -16.20 -22.27
CA ASN A 452 5.35 -17.61 -21.92
C ASN A 452 4.41 -17.77 -20.72
N TYR A 453 3.12 -17.57 -20.97
CA TYR A 453 2.05 -17.68 -19.98
C TYR A 453 1.06 -18.78 -20.33
N THR A 454 0.22 -19.14 -19.36
CA THR A 454 -0.92 -20.01 -19.56
C THR A 454 -2.20 -19.22 -19.78
N THR A 455 -3.09 -19.76 -20.61
CA THR A 455 -4.48 -19.28 -20.76
C THR A 455 -5.46 -20.14 -19.96
N SER A 456 -4.95 -21.00 -19.06
CA SER A 456 -5.78 -21.74 -18.12
C SER A 456 -6.48 -20.79 -17.15
N THR A 457 -7.74 -21.06 -16.86
CA THR A 457 -8.53 -20.30 -15.87
C THR A 457 -8.54 -20.96 -14.50
N ALA A 458 -7.78 -22.05 -14.32
CA ALA A 458 -7.78 -22.86 -13.10
C ALA A 458 -7.33 -22.08 -11.84
N ASP A 459 -6.42 -21.12 -12.01
CA ASP A 459 -5.88 -20.32 -10.91
C ASP A 459 -6.71 -19.05 -10.60
N ASN A 460 -7.78 -18.76 -11.34
CA ASN A 460 -8.60 -17.55 -11.15
C ASN A 460 -9.24 -17.45 -9.76
N TYR A 461 -9.34 -18.56 -9.03
CA TYR A 461 -9.87 -18.59 -7.66
C TYR A 461 -8.89 -19.26 -6.69
N ARG A 462 -7.61 -19.37 -7.08
CA ARG A 462 -6.58 -19.94 -6.22
C ARG A 462 -6.19 -18.95 -5.14
N ASN A 463 -6.04 -19.44 -3.91
CA ASN A 463 -5.42 -18.69 -2.84
C ASN A 463 -3.89 -18.76 -2.97
N GLY A 464 -3.23 -17.63 -2.73
CA GLY A 464 -1.79 -17.51 -2.66
C GLY A 464 -1.19 -18.03 -1.35
N THR A 465 0.13 -17.86 -1.25
CA THR A 465 0.84 -18.12 0.00
C THR A 465 0.49 -17.03 1.02
N ARG A 466 0.13 -17.44 2.24
CA ARG A 466 -0.06 -16.55 3.38
C ARG A 466 1.03 -16.85 4.40
N LEU A 467 1.75 -15.83 4.88
CA LEU A 467 2.56 -15.97 6.08
C LEU A 467 1.59 -16.11 7.26
N TYR A 468 1.49 -17.31 7.84
CA TYR A 468 0.83 -17.47 9.13
C TYR A 468 1.78 -17.02 10.23
N ALA A 469 1.22 -16.57 11.37
CA ALA A 469 2.02 -16.16 12.53
C ALA A 469 3.01 -17.26 13.01
N GLU A 470 2.76 -18.53 12.68
CA GLU A 470 3.64 -19.66 13.00
C GLU A 470 4.87 -19.77 12.07
N ASP A 471 4.78 -19.24 10.83
CA ASP A 471 5.86 -19.30 9.82
C ASP A 471 6.77 -18.05 9.86
N ALA A 472 6.31 -16.96 10.50
CA ALA A 472 7.03 -15.71 10.65
C ALA A 472 8.03 -15.76 11.82
N GLY A 473 8.92 -16.74 11.81
CA GLY A 473 10.04 -16.87 12.75
C GLY A 473 10.97 -15.65 12.68
N PHE A 474 10.58 -14.56 13.32
CA PHE A 474 11.40 -13.37 13.46
C PHE A 474 12.45 -13.62 14.54
N ALA A 475 13.67 -13.89 14.08
CA ALA A 475 14.86 -13.56 14.82
C ALA A 475 14.87 -12.03 15.06
N SER A 476 14.38 -11.60 16.22
CA SER A 476 14.68 -10.27 16.73
C SER A 476 16.17 -10.23 17.04
N ASN A 477 16.98 -9.69 16.14
CA ASN A 477 18.27 -9.10 16.52
C ASN A 477 18.00 -7.71 17.15
N ASN A 478 17.22 -7.71 18.23
CA ASN A 478 17.22 -6.65 19.21
C ASN A 478 17.76 -7.28 20.49
N GLY A 479 18.95 -6.84 20.90
CA GLY A 479 19.60 -7.31 22.11
C GLY A 479 18.75 -6.98 23.33
N VAL A 480 17.95 -7.95 23.77
CA VAL A 480 17.55 -8.14 25.16
C VAL A 480 17.66 -9.65 25.41
N LYS A 481 18.87 -10.07 25.80
CA LYS A 481 19.02 -11.34 26.52
C LYS A 481 18.51 -11.11 27.94
N GLU A 482 17.79 -12.12 28.43
CA GLU A 482 17.26 -12.35 29.78
C GLU A 482 15.73 -12.18 29.90
N GLU A 483 15.14 -13.23 30.47
CA GLU A 483 13.71 -13.49 30.75
C GLU A 483 12.80 -14.02 29.62
N GLN A 484 13.14 -15.22 29.11
CA GLN A 484 12.16 -16.17 28.55
C GLN A 484 12.23 -17.51 29.31
N GLU A 485 11.67 -17.56 30.53
CA GLU A 485 11.33 -18.80 31.23
C GLU A 485 10.09 -18.59 32.11
N ALA A 486 8.94 -18.20 31.53
CA ALA A 486 7.67 -18.21 32.27
C ALA A 486 6.40 -18.11 31.39
N GLU A 487 6.28 -18.81 30.26
CA GLU A 487 4.94 -18.87 29.60
C GLU A 487 4.71 -20.09 28.68
N GLU A 488 5.29 -21.25 29.02
CA GLU A 488 5.04 -22.53 28.32
C GLU A 488 3.86 -23.34 28.91
N MET A 489 2.81 -22.65 29.42
CA MET A 489 1.63 -23.31 29.97
C MET A 489 0.31 -22.58 29.64
N ASP A 490 0.02 -22.30 28.36
CA ASP A 490 -1.39 -22.15 27.95
C ASP A 490 -1.70 -22.49 26.47
N LEU A 491 -0.73 -23.00 25.71
CA LEU A 491 -0.94 -23.33 24.28
C LEU A 491 -1.63 -24.69 24.02
N ASN A 492 -1.90 -25.49 25.05
CA ASN A 492 -2.41 -26.86 24.88
C ASN A 492 -3.95 -27.02 24.95
N LYS A 493 -4.72 -25.93 24.78
CA LYS A 493 -6.20 -25.98 24.79
C LYS A 493 -6.90 -25.55 23.49
N ARG A 494 -6.18 -25.22 22.40
CA ARG A 494 -6.79 -24.84 21.10
C ARG A 494 -6.65 -25.89 19.99
N LYS A 495 -6.63 -27.18 20.32
CA LYS A 495 -6.84 -28.26 19.34
C LYS A 495 -8.06 -29.11 19.72
N LYS A 496 -9.25 -28.63 19.36
CA LYS A 496 -10.46 -29.43 19.13
C LYS A 496 -11.61 -28.51 18.70
N CYS A 497 -11.69 -28.24 17.40
CA CYS A 497 -12.93 -28.02 16.67
C CYS A 497 -12.56 -27.78 15.21
N GLU A 498 -12.37 -28.86 14.45
CA GLU A 498 -12.71 -28.96 13.01
C GLU A 498 -12.26 -30.33 12.51
N GLY A 499 -13.18 -31.08 11.92
CA GLY A 499 -12.95 -32.45 11.48
C GLY A 499 -14.25 -33.22 11.35
N GLY A 500 -15.12 -32.78 10.43
CA GLY A 500 -16.39 -33.44 10.14
C GLY A 500 -16.58 -33.68 8.63
N LYS A 501 -16.52 -34.97 8.24
CA LYS A 501 -16.91 -35.61 6.96
C LYS A 501 -15.91 -35.41 5.80
N ALA A 502 -15.52 -36.38 4.96
CA ALA A 502 -15.89 -37.77 4.64
C ALA A 502 -14.62 -38.43 3.99
N GLY A 503 -14.42 -39.74 3.75
CA GLY A 503 -15.23 -40.95 3.81
C GLY A 503 -14.40 -42.20 3.44
N HIS A 504 -14.95 -43.35 3.80
CA HIS A 504 -14.77 -44.76 3.34
C HIS A 504 -13.54 -45.27 2.55
N LYS A 505 -12.88 -46.29 3.13
CA LYS A 505 -12.65 -47.72 2.69
C LYS A 505 -11.50 -48.28 3.56
N GLY A 506 -11.42 -49.50 4.08
CA GLY A 506 -12.22 -50.72 4.09
C GLY A 506 -11.51 -51.77 5.00
N MET A 507 -12.22 -52.85 5.38
CA MET A 507 -11.73 -54.13 5.95
C MET A 507 -10.95 -54.08 7.30
N GLU A 508 -11.08 -54.98 8.28
CA GLU A 508 -11.88 -56.18 8.54
C GLU A 508 -11.69 -56.52 10.05
N ARG A 509 -12.75 -57.02 10.73
CA ARG A 509 -12.76 -58.06 11.81
C ARG A 509 -11.75 -57.95 12.99
N LYS A 510 -12.11 -58.06 14.28
CA LYS A 510 -13.11 -58.94 14.95
C LYS A 510 -13.10 -58.65 16.47
N ARG A 511 -14.30 -58.62 17.10
CA ARG A 511 -14.70 -59.21 18.41
C ARG A 511 -13.92 -58.78 19.70
N LYS A 512 -14.53 -58.48 20.85
CA LYS A 512 -15.71 -59.09 21.52
C LYS A 512 -15.98 -58.37 22.87
N LYS A 513 -17.27 -58.38 23.30
CA LYS A 513 -17.83 -58.26 24.68
C LYS A 513 -17.74 -56.87 25.33
N GLY A 514 -18.77 -56.27 25.93
CA GLY A 514 -20.14 -56.68 26.22
C GLY A 514 -20.60 -56.10 27.58
N LYS A 515 -21.83 -55.58 27.62
CA LYS A 515 -22.73 -55.35 28.79
C LYS A 515 -22.40 -54.16 29.72
N LYS A 516 -23.21 -53.10 29.73
CA LYS A 516 -24.56 -52.89 30.36
C LYS A 516 -24.46 -52.41 31.82
N ALA A 517 -24.86 -51.18 32.08
CA ALA A 517 -25.74 -50.75 33.20
C ALA A 517 -26.14 -49.28 32.94
N TYR A 518 -27.33 -49.01 32.40
CA TYR A 518 -28.64 -48.84 33.06
C TYR A 518 -28.86 -47.43 33.63
N CYS A 519 -29.84 -46.78 33.01
CA CYS A 519 -30.40 -45.47 33.31
C CYS A 519 -31.83 -45.71 33.79
N GLN A 520 -32.22 -45.18 34.95
CA GLN A 520 -33.58 -45.05 35.45
C GLN A 520 -33.52 -44.08 36.65
N LYS A 521 -34.47 -43.19 36.94
CA LYS A 521 -35.63 -42.60 36.26
C LYS A 521 -36.10 -41.47 37.19
N LYS A 522 -36.61 -40.37 36.63
CA LYS A 522 -37.64 -39.45 37.18
C LYS A 522 -37.69 -39.14 38.69
N GLN A 523 -37.72 -37.85 39.03
CA GLN A 523 -38.90 -37.26 39.68
C GLN A 523 -38.98 -35.73 39.51
N ARG A 524 -40.23 -35.26 39.54
CA ARG A 524 -40.77 -33.93 39.20
C ARG A 524 -40.83 -33.03 40.45
N ARG A 525 -40.77 -31.71 40.19
CA ARG A 525 -41.33 -30.57 40.96
C ARG A 525 -40.65 -30.31 42.33
N LYS A 526 -40.41 -29.07 42.75
CA LYS A 526 -40.99 -27.76 42.41
C LYS A 526 -39.97 -26.79 41.86
#